data_AF-A0A5E4NNM7-F1
#
_entry.id   AF-A0A5E4NNM7-F1
#
_cell.length_a   1.000
_cell.length_b   1.000
_cell.length_c   1.000
_cell.angle_alpha   90.00
_cell.angle_beta   90.00
_cell.angle_gamma   90.00
#
_symmetry.space_group_name_H-M   'P 1'
#
loop_
_entity.id
_entity.type
_entity.pdbx_description
1 polymer ?
#
loop_
_entity_poly.entity_id
_entity_poly.type
_entity_poly.pdbx_seq_one_letter_code
_entity_poly.pdbx_strand_id
1 'polypeptide(L)'
;MSYGFVVKASDDVPTELLEEFDIPTAPIIYRGTEDEPDVVKHFMGEIVETGIKISNLLKTNTAMLMTENQRLMHAAKTTYNLCKTGFSLGNYKVADHCHLS
;
A
#
# COMPACT_ATOMS: atom_id res chain seq x y z
N MET A 1 17.32 23.41 15.71
CA MET A 1 16.07 22.63 15.86
C MET A 1 16.37 21.19 15.46
N SER A 2 15.62 20.21 15.96
CA SER A 2 15.82 18.80 15.62
C SER A 2 14.46 18.12 15.48
N TYR A 3 14.38 17.04 14.70
CA TYR A 3 13.17 16.25 14.55
C TYR A 3 13.50 14.76 14.51
N GLY A 4 12.48 13.96 14.79
CA GLY A 4 12.49 12.56 14.45
C GLY A 4 11.08 12.07 14.14
N PHE A 5 10.95 11.16 13.21
CA PHE A 5 9.68 10.50 12.89
C PHE A 5 9.92 9.04 12.53
N VAL A 6 8.87 8.24 12.64
CA VAL A 6 8.89 6.83 12.28
C VAL A 6 7.67 6.54 11.41
N VAL A 7 7.85 5.73 10.36
CA VAL A 7 6.75 5.21 9.57
C VAL A 7 6.32 3.90 10.22
N LYS A 8 5.06 3.85 10.65
CA LYS A 8 4.48 2.64 11.24
C LYS A 8 3.44 2.08 10.29
N ALA A 9 3.79 0.99 9.62
CA ALA A 9 2.82 0.18 8.90
C ALA A 9 1.94 -0.62 9.88
N SER A 10 0.78 -1.08 9.39
CA SER A 10 -0.05 -2.02 10.13
C SER A 10 0.61 -3.40 10.19
N ASP A 11 0.32 -4.20 11.22
CA ASP A 11 0.99 -5.48 11.46
C ASP A 11 0.76 -6.52 10.34
N ASP A 12 -0.29 -6.33 9.53
CA ASP A 12 -0.64 -7.14 8.37
C ASP A 12 0.14 -6.78 7.09
N VAL A 13 0.94 -5.72 7.10
CA VAL A 13 1.79 -5.33 5.96
C VAL A 13 3.10 -6.11 6.00
N PRO A 14 3.40 -6.94 4.99
CA PRO A 14 4.67 -7.66 4.90
C PRO A 14 5.89 -6.72 4.91
N THR A 15 6.90 -7.04 5.72
CA THR A 15 8.13 -6.24 5.80
C THR A 15 8.88 -6.23 4.48
N GLU A 16 8.80 -7.32 3.71
CA GLU A 16 9.43 -7.45 2.40
C GLU A 16 8.92 -6.40 1.41
N LEU A 17 7.65 -6.00 1.50
CA LEU A 17 7.09 -4.92 0.70
C LEU A 17 7.59 -3.55 1.14
N LEU A 18 7.86 -3.35 2.43
CA LEU A 18 8.45 -2.09 2.90
C LEU A 18 9.89 -1.95 2.42
N GLU A 19 10.65 -3.05 2.46
CA GLU A 19 12.02 -3.12 1.95
C GLU A 19 12.08 -2.90 0.43
N GLU A 20 11.19 -3.54 -0.35
CA GLU A 20 11.15 -3.40 -1.81
C GLU A 20 10.94 -1.94 -2.26
N PHE A 21 10.17 -1.17 -1.49
CA PHE A 21 9.85 0.24 -1.80
C PHE A 21 10.69 1.26 -1.00
N ASP A 22 11.77 0.81 -0.35
CA ASP A 22 12.67 1.63 0.46
C ASP A 22 11.96 2.42 1.58
N ILE A 23 10.84 1.92 2.09
CA ILE A 23 10.06 2.57 3.13
C ILE A 23 10.78 2.38 4.48
N PRO A 24 11.17 3.47 5.16
CA PRO A 24 11.98 3.39 6.36
C PRO A 24 11.17 2.82 7.53
N THR A 25 11.62 1.70 8.09
CA THR A 25 11.03 1.09 9.31
C THR A 25 11.74 1.54 10.58
N ALA A 26 12.98 2.00 10.46
CA ALA A 26 13.73 2.63 11.56
C ALA A 26 13.35 4.12 11.70
N PRO A 27 13.48 4.70 12.91
CA PRO A 27 13.28 6.13 13.11
C PRO A 27 14.25 6.97 12.26
N ILE A 28 13.71 7.92 11.52
CA ILE A 28 14.49 8.98 10.87
C ILE A 28 14.70 10.08 11.89
N ILE A 29 15.96 10.44 12.15
CA ILE A 29 16.32 11.46 13.12
C ILE A 29 17.25 12.46 12.44
N TYR A 30 16.91 13.74 12.53
CA TYR A 30 17.74 14.82 12.04
C TYR A 30 17.99 15.84 13.14
N ARG A 31 19.25 16.24 13.27
CA ARG A 31 19.72 17.22 14.25
C ARG A 31 20.31 18.40 13.50
N GLY A 32 19.56 19.50 13.42
CA GLY A 32 20.07 20.72 12.81
C GLY A 32 21.27 21.26 13.58
N THR A 33 22.24 21.76 12.85
CA THR A 33 23.44 22.43 13.35
C THR A 33 23.34 23.93 13.13
N GLU A 34 24.32 24.70 13.61
CA GLU A 34 24.40 26.14 13.30
C GLU A 34 24.61 26.39 11.79
N ASP A 35 25.31 25.48 11.12
CA ASP A 35 25.59 25.54 9.67
C ASP A 35 24.40 25.12 8.80
N GLU A 36 23.41 24.41 9.37
CA GLU A 36 22.20 23.93 8.67
C GLU A 36 20.92 24.37 9.42
N PRO A 37 20.56 25.67 9.36
CA PRO A 37 19.45 26.21 10.14
C PRO A 37 18.07 25.81 9.61
N ASP A 38 17.97 25.40 8.34
CA ASP A 38 16.71 25.14 7.62
C ASP A 38 16.11 23.76 7.93
N VAL A 39 16.05 23.41 9.21
CA VAL A 39 15.56 22.12 9.72
C VAL A 39 14.14 21.79 9.24
N VAL A 40 13.28 22.81 9.12
CA VAL A 40 11.90 22.66 8.63
C VAL A 40 11.87 22.21 7.17
N LYS A 41 12.78 22.73 6.34
CA LYS A 41 12.89 22.35 4.93
C LYS A 41 13.32 20.90 4.79
N HIS A 42 14.29 20.46 5.58
CA HIS A 42 14.70 19.05 5.64
C HIS A 42 13.54 18.15 6.06
N PHE A 43 12.83 18.52 7.12
CA PHE A 43 11.66 17.76 7.58
C PHE A 43 10.61 17.59 6.48
N MET A 44 10.24 18.67 5.80
CA MET A 44 9.27 18.61 4.71
C MET A 44 9.76 17.75 3.54
N GLY A 45 11.05 17.82 3.21
CA GLY A 45 11.66 16.96 2.19
C GLY A 45 11.51 15.48 2.52
N GLU A 46 11.89 15.08 3.74
CA GLU A 46 11.80 13.70 4.22
C GLU A 46 10.35 13.17 4.23
N ILE A 47 9.38 14.00 4.64
CA ILE A 47 7.96 13.63 4.64
C ILE A 47 7.45 13.42 3.20
N VAL A 48 7.81 14.31 2.28
CA VAL A 48 7.40 14.20 0.87
C VAL A 48 8.02 12.96 0.23
N GLU A 49 9.31 12.72 0.46
CA GLU A 49 10.00 11.55 -0.08
C GLU A 49 9.37 10.24 0.44
N THR A 50 9.13 10.16 1.75
CA THR A 50 8.43 9.03 2.38
C THR A 50 7.04 8.83 1.77
N GLY A 51 6.29 9.91 1.56
CA GLY A 51 4.98 9.87 0.93
C GLY A 51 5.01 9.36 -0.52
N ILE A 52 6.05 9.69 -1.29
CA ILE A 52 6.26 9.18 -2.65
C ILE A 52 6.51 7.67 -2.63
N LYS A 53 7.35 7.17 -1.71
CA LYS A 53 7.64 5.73 -1.56
C LYS A 53 6.36 4.94 -1.24
N ILE A 54 5.56 5.43 -0.29
CA ILE A 54 4.25 4.85 0.03
C ILE A 54 3.31 4.93 -1.17
N SER A 55 3.28 6.06 -1.90
CA SER A 55 2.45 6.19 -3.09
C SER A 55 2.83 5.21 -4.18
N ASN A 56 4.12 4.90 -4.35
CA ASN A 56 4.58 3.94 -5.34
C ASN A 56 4.14 2.53 -4.97
N LEU A 57 4.27 2.14 -3.70
CA LEU A 57 3.73 0.88 -3.18
C LEU A 57 2.23 0.74 -3.49
N LEU A 58 1.44 1.78 -3.20
CA LEU A 58 -0.01 1.77 -3.43
C LEU A 58 -0.43 1.79 -4.90
N LYS A 59 0.46 2.19 -5.81
CA LYS A 59 0.22 2.18 -7.27
C LYS A 59 0.61 0.87 -7.93
N THR A 60 1.21 -0.05 -7.19
CA THR A 60 1.63 -1.35 -7.72
C THR A 60 0.41 -2.17 -8.06
N ASN A 61 0.19 -2.35 -9.37
CA ASN A 61 -0.80 -3.28 -9.88
C ASN A 61 -0.13 -4.64 -10.10
N THR A 62 -0.38 -5.58 -9.21
CA THR A 62 0.07 -6.96 -9.40
C THR A 62 -0.87 -7.66 -10.37
N ALA A 63 -0.31 -8.35 -11.38
CA ALA A 63 -1.12 -9.11 -12.32
C ALA A 63 -1.93 -10.18 -11.57
N MET A 64 -3.23 -10.23 -11.80
CA MET A 64 -4.08 -11.26 -11.22
C MET A 64 -3.87 -12.60 -11.94
N LEU A 65 -3.05 -13.46 -11.34
CA LEU A 65 -2.80 -14.80 -11.86
C LEU A 65 -3.80 -15.79 -11.24
N MET A 66 -4.92 -16.03 -11.94
CA MET A 66 -5.87 -17.07 -11.54
C MET A 66 -5.43 -18.44 -12.08
N THR A 67 -5.27 -19.42 -11.18
CA THR A 67 -5.16 -20.84 -11.52
C THR A 67 -6.45 -21.34 -12.18
N GLU A 68 -6.38 -22.46 -12.91
CA GLU A 68 -7.56 -23.04 -13.57
C GLU A 68 -8.69 -23.34 -12.58
N ASN A 69 -8.36 -23.90 -11.41
CA ASN A 69 -9.34 -24.15 -10.35
C ASN A 69 -9.99 -22.84 -9.85
N GLN A 70 -9.22 -21.76 -9.69
CA GLN A 70 -9.77 -20.47 -9.28
C GLN A 70 -10.67 -19.86 -10.36
N ARG A 71 -10.36 -20.06 -11.65
CA ARG A 71 -11.22 -19.63 -12.76
C ARG A 71 -12.55 -20.38 -12.76
N LEU A 72 -12.52 -21.70 -12.56
CA LEU A 72 -13.72 -22.53 -12.46
C LEU A 72 -14.58 -22.13 -11.26
N MET A 73 -13.96 -21.96 -10.09
CA MET A 73 -14.65 -21.48 -8.88
C MET A 73 -15.24 -20.09 -9.07
N HIS A 74 -14.50 -19.18 -9.71
CA HIS A 74 -15.03 -17.87 -10.06
C HIS A 74 -16.22 -18.02 -10.97
N ALA A 75 -16.12 -18.73 -12.10
CA ALA A 75 -17.20 -18.96 -13.06
C ALA A 75 -18.49 -19.50 -12.43
N ALA A 76 -18.37 -20.40 -11.44
CA ALA A 76 -19.51 -20.98 -10.72
C ALA A 76 -20.18 -20.03 -9.71
N LYS A 77 -19.51 -18.95 -9.26
CA LYS A 77 -20.12 -18.00 -8.30
C LYS A 77 -21.31 -17.26 -8.91
N THR A 78 -22.39 -17.18 -8.15
CA THR A 78 -23.61 -16.42 -8.46
C THR A 78 -23.76 -15.16 -7.59
N THR A 79 -22.93 -15.02 -6.56
CA THR A 79 -22.94 -13.90 -5.61
C THR A 79 -21.55 -13.34 -5.35
N TYR A 80 -21.52 -12.12 -4.84
CA TYR A 80 -20.30 -11.41 -4.49
C TYR A 80 -19.67 -11.90 -3.18
N ASN A 81 -18.34 -11.87 -3.06
CA ASN A 81 -17.65 -12.43 -1.89
C ASN A 81 -17.82 -11.62 -0.62
N LEU A 82 -17.76 -10.29 -0.71
CA LEU A 82 -17.82 -9.41 0.46
C LEU A 82 -19.26 -9.13 0.89
N CYS A 83 -20.11 -8.64 -0.03
CA CYS A 83 -21.49 -8.24 0.27
C CYS A 83 -22.55 -9.33 0.03
N LYS A 84 -22.16 -10.52 -0.44
CA LYS A 84 -23.05 -11.69 -0.69
C LYS A 84 -24.26 -11.41 -1.60
N THR A 85 -24.26 -10.28 -2.31
CA THR A 85 -25.35 -9.89 -3.23
C THR A 85 -25.20 -10.61 -4.57
N GLY A 86 -26.32 -10.93 -5.23
CA GLY A 86 -26.33 -11.57 -6.54
C GLY A 86 -25.84 -10.65 -7.66
N PHE A 87 -25.22 -11.23 -8.69
CA PHE A 87 -24.82 -10.49 -9.89
C PHE A 87 -26.05 -10.05 -10.69
N SER A 88 -25.98 -8.85 -11.28
CA SER A 88 -27.07 -8.29 -12.08
C SER A 88 -26.51 -7.52 -13.28
N LEU A 89 -27.38 -7.06 -14.18
CA LEU A 89 -26.97 -6.26 -15.34
C LEU A 89 -26.26 -4.95 -14.94
N GLY A 90 -26.63 -4.38 -13.79
CA GLY A 90 -25.97 -3.19 -13.21
C GLY A 90 -24.76 -3.52 -12.33
N ASN A 91 -24.60 -4.78 -11.91
CA ASN A 91 -23.53 -5.28 -11.04
C ASN A 91 -22.96 -6.56 -11.65
N TYR A 92 -22.25 -6.39 -12.76
CA TYR A 92 -21.68 -7.50 -13.50
C TYR A 92 -20.53 -8.16 -12.74
N LYS A 93 -20.34 -9.44 -13.01
CA LYS A 93 -19.28 -10.24 -12.39
C LYS A 93 -17.92 -9.85 -12.95
N VAL A 94 -16.99 -9.47 -12.07
CA VAL A 94 -15.60 -9.21 -12.44
C VAL A 94 -14.62 -9.91 -11.52
N ALA A 95 -13.45 -10.24 -12.07
CA ALA A 95 -12.43 -11.00 -11.37
C ALA A 95 -11.87 -10.22 -10.17
N ASP A 96 -11.50 -8.94 -10.32
CA ASP A 96 -10.91 -8.09 -9.26
C ASP A 96 -11.74 -8.07 -7.99
N HIS A 97 -13.04 -7.86 -8.18
CA HIS A 97 -14.04 -7.84 -7.12
C HIS A 97 -14.08 -9.16 -6.32
N CYS A 98 -13.80 -10.30 -6.94
CA CYS A 98 -13.78 -11.59 -6.26
C CYS A 98 -12.49 -11.89 -5.49
N HIS A 99 -11.43 -11.09 -5.64
CA HIS A 99 -10.13 -11.33 -4.99
C HIS A 99 -9.85 -10.43 -3.79
N LEU A 100 -10.77 -9.53 -3.43
CA LEU A 100 -10.68 -8.66 -2.25
C LEU A 100 -11.14 -9.34 -0.95
N SER A 101 -11.06 -10.67 -0.86
CA SER A 101 -11.56 -11.47 0.28
C SER A 101 -10.47 -12.22 1.00
#